data_AF-A0A2V7RT13-F1
#
_entry.id   AF-A0A2V7RT13-F1
#
_cell.length_a   1.000
_cell.length_b   1.000
_cell.length_c   1.000
_cell.angle_alpha   90.00
_cell.angle_beta   90.00
_cell.angle_gamma   90.00
#
_symmetry.space_group_name_H-M   'P 1'
#
loop_
_entity.id
_entity.type
_entity.pdbx_description
1 polymer ?
#
loop_
_entity_poly.entity_id
_entity_poly.type
_entity_poly.pdbx_seq_one_letter_code
_entity_poly.pdbx_strand_id
1 'polypeptide(L)'
;VKAAAEQFVSYFDPAKDRVALVMFATSTVVMDPINTGGRGFDKSSLLNHLSGSSTDGGASTSTAEGMYAGWDQLRSVPSSSQAPLRVIVLFTDGAPNSFSGQFSVNPCPPFSGGPATGVLFTSDYPAVGNQGTNNPSVTGVCQAYGAFGYVSPPTYSACTSGPNPNIQFVNPYIPSMPLTSYHPIHVSSNIPTAFPLYVSGQRPLINGTGTGYPDHWQNANNAARNLAETIANAARADISGAQPIRVYTLGLGGLLNQNAGWANETGASILMRIANDPASSSFNPNQAEGKYYFAGDTSQLATAFEAIRNQIVRLSQ
;
A
#
# COMPACT_ATOMS: atom_id res chain seq x y z
N VAL A 1 -4.01 -17.14 7.80
CA VAL A 1 -3.03 -16.04 7.59
C VAL A 1 -1.94 -16.06 8.65
N LYS A 2 -2.25 -15.81 9.94
CA LYS A 2 -1.28 -15.73 11.04
C LYS A 2 -0.24 -16.87 11.06
N ALA A 3 -0.70 -18.12 11.14
CA ALA A 3 0.20 -19.29 11.17
C ALA A 3 1.17 -19.36 9.97
N ALA A 4 0.72 -18.99 8.77
CA ALA A 4 1.56 -19.02 7.58
C ALA A 4 2.62 -17.89 7.59
N ALA A 5 2.25 -16.71 8.11
CA ALA A 5 3.19 -15.61 8.31
C ALA A 5 4.21 -15.93 9.43
N GLU A 6 3.78 -16.56 10.53
CA GLU A 6 4.65 -17.04 11.60
C GLU A 6 5.66 -18.07 11.07
N GLN A 7 5.20 -19.02 10.25
CA GLN A 7 6.07 -19.97 9.57
C GLN A 7 7.06 -19.25 8.63
N PHE A 8 6.62 -18.25 7.87
CA PHE A 8 7.50 -17.48 6.99
C PHE A 8 8.62 -16.77 7.77
N VAL A 9 8.28 -16.10 8.88
CA VAL A 9 9.26 -15.47 9.78
C VAL A 9 10.22 -16.51 10.38
N SER A 10 9.74 -17.73 10.59
CA SER A 10 10.56 -18.79 11.19
C SER A 10 11.79 -19.18 10.36
N TYR A 11 11.79 -18.90 9.05
CA TYR A 11 12.89 -19.22 8.13
C TYR A 11 14.10 -18.28 8.23
N PHE A 12 13.95 -17.10 8.83
CA PHE A 12 15.03 -16.13 8.97
C PHE A 12 15.85 -16.38 10.24
N ASP A 13 17.16 -16.17 10.15
CA ASP A 13 18.10 -16.29 11.26
C ASP A 13 18.02 -15.02 12.12
N PRO A 14 17.52 -15.10 13.37
CA PRO A 14 17.33 -13.92 14.22
C PRO A 14 18.62 -13.23 14.65
N ALA A 15 19.79 -13.86 14.45
CA ALA A 15 21.08 -13.23 14.74
C ALA A 15 21.71 -12.56 13.51
N LYS A 16 21.31 -12.94 12.29
CA LYS A 16 21.97 -12.50 11.04
C LYS A 16 21.07 -11.66 10.14
N ASP A 17 19.81 -12.04 10.01
CA ASP A 17 18.88 -11.35 9.14
C ASP A 17 18.31 -10.12 9.82
N ARG A 18 17.87 -9.14 9.03
CA ARG A 18 17.09 -8.02 9.53
C ARG A 18 15.69 -8.15 8.99
N VAL A 19 14.71 -8.04 9.88
CA VAL A 19 13.30 -8.11 9.52
C VAL A 19 12.61 -6.93 10.19
N ALA A 20 11.76 -6.25 9.43
CA ALA A 20 10.76 -5.33 9.96
C ALA A 20 9.38 -5.90 9.67
N LEU A 21 8.41 -5.59 10.53
CA LEU A 21 7.01 -5.92 10.31
C LEU A 21 6.20 -4.63 10.17
N VAL A 22 5.55 -4.48 9.02
CA VAL A 22 4.63 -3.38 8.73
C VAL A 22 3.24 -3.96 8.55
N MET A 23 2.27 -3.44 9.28
CA MET A 23 0.85 -3.71 9.09
C MET A 23 0.20 -2.49 8.45
N PHE A 24 -0.63 -2.72 7.44
CA PHE A 24 -1.37 -1.65 6.79
C PHE A 24 -2.82 -2.08 6.55
N ALA A 25 -3.71 -1.10 6.69
CA ALA A 25 -5.08 -1.16 6.22
C ALA A 25 -5.41 0.27 5.73
N THR A 26 -6.35 0.99 6.35
CA THR A 26 -6.53 2.43 6.08
C THR A 26 -5.44 3.28 6.74
N SER A 27 -4.86 2.78 7.83
CA SER A 27 -3.70 3.34 8.51
C SER A 27 -2.55 2.34 8.46
N THR A 28 -1.33 2.83 8.61
CA THR A 28 -0.10 2.02 8.59
C THR A 28 0.63 2.08 9.92
N VAL A 29 1.10 0.93 10.39
CA VAL A 29 1.85 0.79 11.64
C VAL A 29 3.10 -0.03 11.36
N VAL A 30 4.26 0.52 11.73
CA VAL A 30 5.50 -0.26 11.85
C VAL A 30 5.42 -0.98 13.19
N MET A 31 5.02 -2.25 13.15
CA MET A 31 4.83 -3.08 14.35
C MET A 31 6.18 -3.45 14.96
N ASP A 32 7.14 -3.81 14.11
CA ASP A 32 8.50 -4.14 14.50
C ASP A 32 9.47 -3.40 13.56
N PRO A 33 10.20 -2.37 14.03
CA PRO A 33 11.11 -1.60 13.18
C PRO A 33 12.34 -2.42 12.81
N ILE A 34 12.93 -2.13 11.65
CA ILE A 34 14.17 -2.80 11.26
C ILE A 34 15.30 -2.43 12.22
N ASN A 35 16.15 -3.40 12.56
CA ASN A 35 17.34 -3.12 13.36
C ASN A 35 18.38 -2.31 12.56
N THR A 36 18.57 -1.03 12.91
CA THR A 36 19.55 -0.14 12.27
C THR A 36 20.92 -0.16 12.93
N GLY A 37 21.02 -0.62 14.19
CA GLY A 37 22.25 -0.62 14.99
C GLY A 37 23.11 -1.88 14.88
N GLY A 38 22.59 -2.94 14.25
CA GLY A 38 23.28 -4.23 14.14
C GLY A 38 22.53 -5.20 13.24
N ARG A 39 23.02 -6.43 13.11
CA ARG A 39 22.30 -7.54 12.46
C ARG A 39 21.26 -8.12 13.45
N GLY A 40 20.36 -8.96 12.94
CA GLY A 40 19.37 -9.64 13.75
C GLY A 40 18.05 -8.88 13.91
N PHE A 41 17.07 -9.59 14.46
CA PHE A 41 15.73 -9.08 14.79
C PHE A 41 15.16 -9.84 15.99
N ASP A 42 14.20 -9.24 16.71
CA ASP A 42 13.50 -9.91 17.79
C ASP A 42 12.38 -10.81 17.24
N LYS A 43 12.71 -12.10 17.09
CA LYS A 43 11.76 -13.10 16.59
C LYS A 43 10.54 -13.26 17.50
N SER A 44 10.71 -13.15 18.82
CA SER A 44 9.61 -13.29 19.76
C SER A 44 8.65 -12.11 19.66
N SER A 45 9.17 -10.89 19.54
CA SER A 45 8.38 -9.68 19.29
C SER A 45 7.56 -9.78 17.99
N LEU A 46 8.21 -10.19 16.89
CA LEU A 46 7.52 -10.39 15.61
C LEU A 46 6.38 -11.41 15.69
N LEU A 47 6.60 -12.56 16.33
CA LEU A 47 5.57 -13.59 16.50
C LEU A 47 4.43 -13.11 17.42
N ASN A 48 4.73 -12.30 18.44
CA ASN A 48 3.70 -11.69 19.30
C ASN A 48 2.84 -10.69 18.52
N HIS A 49 3.44 -9.87 17.64
CA HIS A 49 2.69 -8.97 16.77
C HIS A 49 1.81 -9.73 15.76
N LEU A 50 2.31 -10.82 15.16
CA LEU A 50 1.55 -11.65 14.24
C LEU A 50 0.35 -12.35 14.93
N SER A 51 0.57 -12.90 16.12
CA SER A 51 -0.50 -13.56 16.89
C SER A 51 -1.53 -12.56 17.43
N GLY A 52 -1.09 -11.38 17.89
CA GLY A 52 -1.92 -10.32 18.48
C GLY A 52 -2.63 -9.39 17.50
N SER A 53 -2.17 -9.31 16.24
CA SER A 53 -2.80 -8.43 15.24
C SER A 53 -4.24 -8.83 14.91
N SER A 54 -5.16 -7.87 14.93
CA SER A 54 -6.51 -8.01 14.38
C SER A 54 -6.64 -7.16 13.13
N THR A 55 -7.31 -7.68 12.11
CA THR A 55 -7.80 -6.88 10.99
C THR A 55 -9.14 -6.30 11.43
N ASP A 56 -9.20 -5.00 11.72
CA ASP A 56 -10.47 -4.33 11.98
C ASP A 56 -11.34 -4.42 10.71
N GLY A 57 -12.52 -5.04 10.83
CA GLY A 57 -13.36 -5.51 9.73
C GLY A 57 -14.08 -4.44 8.91
N GLY A 58 -13.44 -3.29 8.66
CA GLY A 58 -14.02 -2.18 7.90
C GLY A 58 -12.98 -1.22 7.34
N ALA A 59 -11.80 -1.74 6.97
CA ALA A 59 -10.67 -0.92 6.55
C ALA A 59 -10.43 -1.00 5.03
N SER A 60 -10.15 0.16 4.43
CA SER A 60 -9.59 0.28 3.08
C SER A 60 -8.15 -0.26 3.02
N THR A 61 -7.62 -0.40 1.81
CA THR A 61 -6.33 -0.99 1.50
C THR A 61 -5.33 0.09 1.07
N SER A 62 -4.61 0.70 2.02
CA SER A 62 -3.57 1.71 1.76
C SER A 62 -2.24 1.07 1.38
N THR A 63 -2.24 0.27 0.32
CA THR A 63 -1.04 -0.42 -0.17
C THR A 63 0.13 0.53 -0.42
N ALA A 64 -0.14 1.76 -0.86
CA ALA A 64 0.86 2.80 -1.04
C ALA A 64 1.63 3.12 0.25
N GLU A 65 0.93 3.30 1.38
CA GLU A 65 1.57 3.59 2.67
C GLU A 65 2.32 2.37 3.22
N GLY A 66 1.74 1.17 3.09
CA GLY A 66 2.44 -0.06 3.46
C GLY A 66 3.74 -0.26 2.67
N MET A 67 3.71 0.00 1.36
CA MET A 67 4.88 -0.07 0.48
C MET A 67 5.91 1.01 0.84
N TYR A 68 5.46 2.25 1.09
CA TYR A 68 6.32 3.35 1.50
C TYR A 68 7.03 3.06 2.82
N ALA A 69 6.30 2.60 3.84
CA ALA A 69 6.87 2.25 5.14
C ALA A 69 7.87 1.09 5.02
N GLY A 70 7.58 0.05 4.24
CA GLY A 70 8.52 -1.04 3.99
C GLY A 70 9.83 -0.57 3.32
N TRP A 71 9.71 0.33 2.34
CA TRP A 71 10.86 0.96 1.69
C TRP A 71 11.67 1.84 2.65
N ASP A 72 10.98 2.67 3.44
CA ASP A 72 11.58 3.53 4.46
C ASP A 72 12.38 2.73 5.50
N GLN A 73 11.84 1.60 5.97
CA GLN A 73 12.58 0.68 6.85
C GLN A 73 13.85 0.17 6.14
N LEU A 74 13.79 -0.29 4.89
CA LEU A 74 15.00 -0.75 4.19
C LEU A 74 16.04 0.35 3.98
N ARG A 75 15.64 1.62 3.88
CA ARG A 75 16.54 2.78 3.73
C ARG A 75 17.13 3.25 5.06
N SER A 76 16.47 2.98 6.19
CA SER A 76 16.96 3.41 7.50
C SER A 76 18.20 2.64 7.97
N VAL A 77 18.48 1.47 7.37
CA VAL A 77 19.74 0.74 7.60
C VAL A 77 20.88 1.47 6.89
N PRO A 78 21.96 1.85 7.62
CA PRO A 78 23.11 2.53 7.02
C PRO A 78 23.70 1.74 5.85
N SER A 79 24.07 2.43 4.76
CA SER A 79 24.56 1.80 3.52
C SER A 79 25.75 0.86 3.75
N SER A 80 26.67 1.22 4.65
CA SER A 80 27.82 0.39 5.09
C SER A 80 27.43 -0.90 5.81
N SER A 81 26.18 -1.04 6.23
CA SER A 81 25.68 -2.15 7.04
C SER A 81 24.51 -2.91 6.40
N GLN A 82 24.09 -2.50 5.19
CA GLN A 82 23.03 -3.16 4.45
C GLN A 82 23.41 -4.60 4.06
N ALA A 83 22.40 -5.45 3.90
CA ALA A 83 22.59 -6.76 3.28
C ALA A 83 22.72 -6.59 1.76
N PRO A 84 23.46 -7.49 1.06
CA PRO A 84 23.46 -7.51 -0.40
C PRO A 84 22.07 -7.86 -0.96
N LEU A 85 21.23 -8.60 -0.22
CA LEU A 85 19.85 -8.85 -0.60
C LEU A 85 18.91 -7.98 0.22
N ARG A 86 18.14 -7.12 -0.44
CA ARG A 86 17.12 -6.24 0.16
C ARG A 86 15.78 -6.54 -0.47
N VAL A 87 14.80 -6.91 0.35
CA VAL A 87 13.52 -7.46 -0.12
C VAL A 87 12.36 -6.84 0.63
N ILE A 88 11.31 -6.49 -0.12
CA ILE A 88 9.97 -6.21 0.42
C ILE A 88 9.07 -7.39 0.04
N VAL A 89 8.38 -7.96 1.02
CA VAL A 89 7.31 -8.95 0.78
C VAL A 89 5.98 -8.28 1.14
N LEU A 90 5.18 -7.96 0.13
CA LEU A 90 3.87 -7.35 0.30
C LEU A 90 2.79 -8.44 0.25
N PHE A 91 2.00 -8.54 1.31
CA PHE A 91 0.88 -9.49 1.40
C PHE A 91 -0.44 -8.73 1.52
N THR A 92 -1.44 -9.09 0.72
CA THR A 92 -2.78 -8.49 0.77
C THR A 92 -3.84 -9.39 0.14
N ASP A 93 -5.10 -9.21 0.51
CA ASP A 93 -6.29 -9.81 -0.11
C ASP A 93 -7.14 -8.79 -0.89
N GLY A 94 -6.73 -7.52 -0.92
CA GLY A 94 -7.47 -6.41 -1.53
C GLY A 94 -6.64 -5.62 -2.54
N ALA A 95 -7.33 -5.02 -3.51
CA ALA A 95 -6.70 -4.05 -4.40
C ALA A 95 -6.51 -2.70 -3.67
N PRO A 96 -5.50 -1.88 -4.06
CA PRO A 96 -5.35 -0.54 -3.49
C PRO A 96 -6.58 0.32 -3.77
N ASN A 97 -7.12 0.96 -2.73
CA ASN A 97 -8.31 1.83 -2.83
C ASN A 97 -8.24 3.08 -1.94
N SER A 98 -7.04 3.40 -1.44
CA SER A 98 -6.76 4.59 -0.64
C SER A 98 -5.33 5.11 -0.83
N PHE A 99 -5.13 6.41 -0.61
CA PHE A 99 -3.83 7.08 -0.75
C PHE A 99 -3.68 8.26 0.21
N SER A 100 -2.44 8.57 0.60
CA SER A 100 -2.15 9.73 1.45
C SER A 100 -2.03 11.03 0.67
N GLY A 101 -2.38 12.14 1.31
CA GLY A 101 -2.26 13.47 0.73
C GLY A 101 -2.54 14.58 1.72
N GLN A 102 -2.42 15.81 1.22
CA GLN A 102 -2.89 17.02 1.89
C GLN A 102 -4.13 17.52 1.14
N PHE A 103 -5.25 17.59 1.85
CA PHE A 103 -6.56 17.91 1.31
C PHE A 103 -7.06 19.22 1.89
N SER A 104 -7.84 19.96 1.11
CA SER A 104 -8.63 21.09 1.60
C SER A 104 -10.06 20.63 1.79
N VAL A 105 -10.53 20.66 3.04
CA VAL A 105 -11.89 20.25 3.41
C VAL A 105 -12.76 21.50 3.53
N ASN A 106 -13.81 21.60 2.70
CA ASN A 106 -14.85 22.61 2.85
C ASN A 106 -15.67 22.36 4.13
N PRO A 107 -16.36 23.37 4.67
CA PRO A 107 -17.29 23.16 5.79
C PRO A 107 -18.32 22.06 5.50
N CYS A 108 -18.44 21.11 6.41
CA CYS A 108 -19.38 19.98 6.41
C CYS A 108 -19.93 19.85 7.83
N PRO A 109 -21.19 20.21 8.13
CA PRO A 109 -21.70 20.21 9.49
C PRO A 109 -21.49 18.87 10.21
N PRO A 110 -20.98 18.87 11.46
CA PRO A 110 -20.73 20.00 12.36
C PRO A 110 -19.34 20.65 12.22
N PHE A 111 -18.56 20.31 11.20
CA PHE A 111 -17.16 20.70 11.05
C PHE A 111 -16.98 21.99 10.23
N SER A 112 -16.06 22.84 10.66
CA SER A 112 -15.74 24.12 10.03
C SER A 112 -14.95 23.99 8.72
N GLY A 113 -14.53 22.79 8.33
CA GLY A 113 -13.55 22.59 7.27
C GLY A 113 -12.13 23.00 7.71
N GLY A 114 -11.19 22.94 6.77
CA GLY A 114 -9.77 23.23 6.99
C GLY A 114 -8.84 22.27 6.23
N PRO A 115 -7.52 22.47 6.32
CA PRO A 115 -6.55 21.52 5.79
C PRO A 115 -6.62 20.20 6.56
N ALA A 116 -6.58 19.08 5.84
CA ALA A 116 -6.53 17.73 6.39
C ALA A 116 -5.37 16.97 5.77
N THR A 117 -4.49 16.41 6.59
CA THR A 117 -3.41 15.53 6.14
C THR A 117 -3.72 14.11 6.57
N GLY A 118 -3.82 13.18 5.63
CA GLY A 118 -4.16 11.79 5.94
C GLY A 118 -4.36 10.96 4.69
N VAL A 119 -5.09 9.85 4.83
CA VAL A 119 -5.41 8.90 3.76
C VAL A 119 -6.83 9.10 3.29
N LEU A 120 -7.01 9.49 2.04
CA LEU A 120 -8.31 9.49 1.38
C LEU A 120 -8.62 8.09 0.85
N PHE A 121 -9.84 7.62 1.05
CA PHE A 121 -10.21 6.24 0.75
C PHE A 121 -11.56 6.09 0.07
N THR A 122 -11.66 5.04 -0.73
CA THR A 122 -12.82 4.72 -1.55
C THR A 122 -13.32 3.30 -1.24
N SER A 123 -14.60 3.06 -1.48
CA SER A 123 -15.16 1.71 -1.53
C SER A 123 -14.80 1.01 -2.85
N ASP A 124 -14.69 -0.32 -2.86
CA ASP A 124 -14.50 -1.06 -4.11
C ASP A 124 -15.77 -1.03 -4.98
N TYR A 125 -15.60 -0.90 -6.30
CA TYR A 125 -16.66 -0.88 -7.31
C TYR A 125 -16.13 -1.49 -8.62
N PRO A 126 -16.96 -2.15 -9.45
CA PRO A 126 -18.34 -2.54 -9.15
C PRO A 126 -18.38 -3.59 -8.03
N ALA A 127 -19.57 -3.85 -7.50
CA ALA A 127 -19.75 -4.97 -6.59
C ALA A 127 -19.47 -6.28 -7.35
N VAL A 128 -18.57 -7.11 -6.81
CA VAL A 128 -18.27 -8.44 -7.35
C VAL A 128 -18.44 -9.49 -6.27
N GLY A 129 -19.35 -10.44 -6.51
CA GLY A 129 -19.78 -11.39 -5.49
C GLY A 129 -20.42 -10.67 -4.30
N ASN A 130 -19.93 -10.94 -3.09
CA ASN A 130 -20.41 -10.32 -1.84
C ASN A 130 -19.56 -9.14 -1.37
N GLN A 131 -18.75 -8.54 -2.26
CA GLN A 131 -17.76 -7.52 -1.92
C GLN A 131 -17.87 -6.30 -2.84
N GLY A 132 -17.59 -5.12 -2.30
CA GLY A 132 -17.75 -3.84 -3.00
C GLY A 132 -19.18 -3.30 -3.01
N THR A 133 -19.42 -2.29 -3.84
CA THR A 133 -20.71 -1.59 -3.97
C THR A 133 -20.93 -1.17 -5.42
N ASN A 134 -22.19 -1.02 -5.83
CA ASN A 134 -22.57 -0.38 -7.10
C ASN A 134 -22.91 1.12 -6.92
N ASN A 135 -22.84 1.63 -5.69
CA ASN A 135 -22.99 3.03 -5.34
C ASN A 135 -21.71 3.47 -4.61
N PRO A 136 -20.60 3.62 -5.33
CA PRO A 136 -19.33 3.96 -4.71
C PRO A 136 -19.35 5.34 -4.07
N SER A 137 -18.44 5.54 -3.12
CA SER A 137 -18.25 6.84 -2.48
C SER A 137 -16.78 7.11 -2.21
N VAL A 138 -16.45 8.40 -2.09
CA VAL A 138 -15.25 8.88 -1.40
C VAL A 138 -15.62 9.09 0.06
N THR A 139 -15.07 8.26 0.93
CA THR A 139 -15.59 8.05 2.29
C THR A 139 -14.96 9.01 3.33
N GLY A 140 -13.89 9.71 2.96
CA GLY A 140 -13.23 10.72 3.79
C GLY A 140 -11.72 10.51 3.89
N VAL A 141 -11.11 11.16 4.88
CA VAL A 141 -9.68 11.18 5.21
C VAL A 141 -9.44 10.58 6.61
N CYS A 142 -8.57 9.59 6.70
CA CYS A 142 -8.17 8.94 7.94
C CYS A 142 -6.71 9.23 8.30
N GLN A 143 -6.32 8.92 9.53
CA GLN A 143 -4.93 8.95 9.98
C GLN A 143 -4.12 7.99 9.12
N ALA A 144 -3.04 8.48 8.51
CA ALA A 144 -2.16 7.66 7.68
C ALA A 144 -1.35 6.66 8.52
N TYR A 145 -1.04 7.01 9.78
CA TYR A 145 -0.15 6.24 10.64
C TYR A 145 -0.69 6.10 12.07
N GLY A 146 -0.40 4.97 12.70
CA GLY A 146 -0.82 4.65 14.06
C GLY A 146 -2.16 3.93 14.11
N ALA A 147 -2.86 4.05 15.25
CA ALA A 147 -4.20 3.50 15.41
C ALA A 147 -5.15 4.13 14.39
N PHE A 148 -6.13 3.35 13.94
CA PHE A 148 -7.14 3.88 13.03
C PHE A 148 -7.92 5.01 13.72
N GLY A 149 -8.04 6.14 13.02
CA GLY A 149 -8.81 7.29 13.46
C GLY A 149 -9.02 8.27 12.32
N TYR A 150 -10.05 9.11 12.42
CA TYR A 150 -10.27 10.19 11.46
C TYR A 150 -9.39 11.39 11.80
N VAL A 151 -8.90 12.10 10.78
CA VAL A 151 -8.10 13.32 10.99
C VAL A 151 -9.02 14.51 11.30
N SER A 152 -8.48 15.56 11.90
CA SER A 152 -9.22 16.82 12.04
C SER A 152 -9.09 17.68 10.77
N PRO A 153 -10.17 18.32 10.28
CA PRO A 153 -11.56 18.16 10.71
C PRO A 153 -12.09 16.73 10.40
N PRO A 154 -12.82 16.06 11.33
CA PRO A 154 -13.27 14.68 11.17
C PRO A 154 -14.11 14.52 9.89
N THR A 155 -13.55 13.86 8.90
CA THR A 155 -14.24 13.66 7.63
C THR A 155 -15.20 12.48 7.60
N TYR A 156 -15.31 11.72 8.70
CA TYR A 156 -16.19 10.55 8.74
C TYR A 156 -17.66 10.95 8.65
N SER A 157 -18.39 10.23 7.79
CA SER A 157 -19.84 10.29 7.52
C SER A 157 -20.41 11.65 7.09
N ALA A 158 -19.88 12.78 7.55
CA ALA A 158 -20.37 14.13 7.25
C ALA A 158 -19.68 14.79 6.05
N CYS A 159 -18.42 14.44 5.74
CA CYS A 159 -17.61 15.08 4.68
C CYS A 159 -17.29 14.10 3.54
N THR A 160 -18.29 13.31 3.14
CA THR A 160 -18.17 12.27 2.10
C THR A 160 -18.89 12.70 0.83
N SER A 161 -18.59 12.06 -0.30
CA SER A 161 -19.40 12.23 -1.52
C SER A 161 -20.81 11.63 -1.38
N GLY A 162 -21.03 10.77 -0.39
CA GLY A 162 -22.19 9.87 -0.30
C GLY A 162 -22.12 8.73 -1.34
N PRO A 163 -22.87 7.64 -1.12
CA PRO A 163 -23.04 6.57 -2.12
C PRO A 163 -23.68 7.14 -3.40
N ASN A 164 -23.00 6.98 -4.54
CA ASN A 164 -23.49 7.52 -5.80
C ASN A 164 -23.15 6.58 -6.98
N PRO A 165 -24.11 6.16 -7.82
CA PRO A 165 -23.82 5.36 -9.00
C PRO A 165 -23.03 6.14 -10.08
N ASN A 166 -23.07 7.47 -10.05
CA ASN A 166 -22.21 8.30 -10.88
C ASN A 166 -20.81 8.38 -10.26
N ILE A 167 -19.89 7.58 -10.80
CA ILE A 167 -18.50 7.49 -10.37
C ILE A 167 -17.66 8.78 -10.55
N GLN A 168 -18.20 9.78 -11.24
CA GLN A 168 -17.62 11.11 -11.45
C GLN A 168 -18.33 12.20 -10.64
N PHE A 169 -19.22 11.83 -9.71
CA PHE A 169 -19.80 12.79 -8.77
C PHE A 169 -18.71 13.32 -7.83
N VAL A 170 -18.43 14.62 -7.95
CA VAL A 170 -17.40 15.30 -7.15
C VAL A 170 -17.87 15.42 -5.70
N ASN A 171 -16.98 15.08 -4.77
CA ASN A 171 -17.19 15.26 -3.35
C ASN A 171 -17.31 16.76 -3.03
N PRO A 172 -18.47 17.26 -2.57
CA PRO A 172 -18.65 18.69 -2.31
C PRO A 172 -17.80 19.21 -1.14
N TYR A 173 -17.36 18.29 -0.26
CA TYR A 173 -16.62 18.64 0.95
C TYR A 173 -15.11 18.53 0.78
N ILE A 174 -14.64 17.73 -0.16
CA ILE A 174 -13.22 17.65 -0.53
C ILE A 174 -13.20 17.79 -2.04
N PRO A 175 -13.39 18.97 -2.64
CA PRO A 175 -13.65 19.08 -4.08
C PRO A 175 -12.45 18.74 -4.95
N SER A 176 -11.24 18.73 -4.38
CA SER A 176 -10.02 18.49 -5.14
C SER A 176 -8.99 17.66 -4.36
N MET A 177 -8.41 16.69 -5.06
CA MET A 177 -7.21 15.97 -4.66
C MET A 177 -5.96 16.76 -5.10
N PRO A 178 -4.85 16.68 -4.34
CA PRO A 178 -3.59 17.31 -4.71
C PRO A 178 -2.97 16.66 -5.97
N LEU A 179 -1.94 17.29 -6.55
CA LEU A 179 -1.16 16.69 -7.64
C LEU A 179 -0.26 15.54 -7.17
N THR A 180 0.17 15.60 -5.91
CA THR A 180 1.09 14.64 -5.31
C THR A 180 0.53 14.10 -3.99
N SER A 181 0.92 12.88 -3.64
CA SER A 181 0.75 12.33 -2.30
C SER A 181 1.60 13.09 -1.27
N TYR A 182 1.41 12.75 0.01
CA TYR A 182 2.19 13.33 1.09
C TYR A 182 2.44 12.32 2.22
N HIS A 183 3.71 12.02 2.47
CA HIS A 183 4.17 11.01 3.44
C HIS A 183 5.02 11.67 4.54
N PRO A 184 4.40 12.23 5.59
CA PRO A 184 5.11 13.04 6.58
C PRO A 184 5.96 12.22 7.56
N ILE A 185 5.61 10.95 7.79
CA ILE A 185 6.27 10.11 8.80
C ILE A 185 7.20 9.14 8.10
N HIS A 186 8.48 9.25 8.42
CA HIS A 186 9.56 8.45 7.86
C HIS A 186 10.74 8.46 8.82
N VAL A 187 11.55 7.41 8.81
CA VAL A 187 12.75 7.27 9.65
C VAL A 187 14.04 7.33 8.85
N SER A 188 14.00 7.11 7.53
CA SER A 188 15.18 7.18 6.69
C SER A 188 15.48 8.60 6.20
N SER A 189 16.75 8.91 5.98
CA SER A 189 17.15 10.19 5.39
C SER A 189 16.87 10.25 3.88
N ASN A 190 16.42 11.40 3.40
CA ASN A 190 16.26 11.72 1.98
C ASN A 190 15.33 10.77 1.19
N ILE A 191 14.43 10.04 1.86
CA ILE A 191 13.34 9.37 1.14
C ILE A 191 12.38 10.44 0.60
N PRO A 192 11.91 10.36 -0.66
CA PRO A 192 10.95 11.33 -1.18
C PRO A 192 9.64 11.28 -0.39
N THR A 193 9.15 12.43 0.08
CA THR A 193 7.93 12.52 0.89
C THR A 193 6.67 12.84 0.06
N ALA A 194 6.79 12.90 -1.26
CA ALA A 194 5.69 13.20 -2.18
C ALA A 194 5.92 12.51 -3.52
N PHE A 195 4.85 11.92 -4.08
CA PHE A 195 4.86 11.26 -5.38
C PHE A 195 3.68 11.74 -6.21
N PRO A 196 3.81 11.89 -7.54
CA PRO A 196 2.69 12.26 -8.39
C PRO A 196 1.57 11.22 -8.29
N LEU A 197 0.31 11.67 -8.21
CA LEU A 197 -0.87 10.76 -8.24
C LEU A 197 -1.10 10.14 -9.63
N TYR A 198 -0.43 10.66 -10.65
CA TYR A 198 -0.49 10.19 -12.02
C TYR A 198 0.86 10.31 -12.71
N VAL A 199 1.31 9.20 -13.32
CA VAL A 199 2.43 9.14 -14.26
C VAL A 199 1.92 8.61 -15.60
N SER A 200 2.49 9.11 -16.71
CA SER A 200 2.12 8.64 -18.05
C SER A 200 2.22 7.11 -18.16
N GLY A 201 1.21 6.50 -18.79
CA GLY A 201 1.06 5.04 -18.88
C GLY A 201 0.28 4.39 -17.74
N GLN A 202 -0.08 5.14 -16.69
CA GLN A 202 -0.98 4.69 -15.63
C GLN A 202 -2.44 5.04 -15.92
N ARG A 203 -3.34 4.74 -14.98
CA ARG A 203 -4.77 5.07 -15.09
C ARG A 203 -4.93 6.60 -15.09
N PRO A 204 -5.58 7.18 -16.10
CA PRO A 204 -5.72 8.62 -16.18
C PRO A 204 -6.55 9.18 -15.02
N LEU A 205 -6.13 10.34 -14.53
CA LEU A 205 -6.95 11.21 -13.69
C LEU A 205 -7.56 12.29 -14.58
N ILE A 206 -8.88 12.36 -14.62
CA ILE A 206 -9.62 13.21 -15.57
C ILE A 206 -9.88 14.61 -15.00
N ASN A 207 -10.04 15.59 -15.91
CA ASN A 207 -10.43 16.98 -15.59
C ASN A 207 -9.48 17.72 -14.61
N GLY A 208 -8.19 17.38 -14.61
CA GLY A 208 -7.20 18.08 -13.79
C GLY A 208 -7.03 19.55 -14.18
N THR A 209 -6.83 20.43 -13.18
CA THR A 209 -6.77 21.89 -13.36
C THR A 209 -5.36 22.46 -13.25
N GLY A 210 -4.32 21.62 -13.32
CA GLY A 210 -2.93 22.01 -13.11
C GLY A 210 -2.56 22.32 -11.65
N THR A 211 -3.55 22.44 -10.75
CA THR A 211 -3.37 22.59 -9.30
C THR A 211 -3.87 21.38 -8.51
N GLY A 212 -4.56 20.45 -9.18
CA GLY A 212 -5.14 19.26 -8.58
C GLY A 212 -6.05 18.53 -9.55
N TYR A 213 -6.74 17.52 -9.02
CA TYR A 213 -7.75 16.75 -9.73
C TYR A 213 -9.07 16.85 -8.97
N PRO A 214 -10.24 16.84 -9.65
CA PRO A 214 -11.52 16.71 -8.95
C PRO A 214 -11.54 15.41 -8.15
N ASP A 215 -11.96 15.51 -6.88
CA ASP A 215 -12.14 14.34 -6.02
C ASP A 215 -13.51 13.72 -6.30
N HIS A 216 -13.51 12.72 -7.16
CA HIS A 216 -14.64 11.81 -7.34
C HIS A 216 -14.08 10.39 -7.31
N TRP A 217 -14.95 9.41 -7.10
CA TRP A 217 -14.53 8.03 -6.88
C TRP A 217 -13.55 7.52 -7.95
N GLN A 218 -13.82 7.75 -9.24
CA GLN A 218 -12.93 7.28 -10.31
C GLN A 218 -11.51 7.82 -10.17
N ASN A 219 -11.34 9.12 -9.93
CA ASN A 219 -10.02 9.72 -9.78
C ASN A 219 -9.33 9.26 -8.49
N ALA A 220 -10.05 9.22 -7.38
CA ALA A 220 -9.51 8.77 -6.10
C ALA A 220 -9.06 7.30 -6.13
N ASN A 221 -9.86 6.41 -6.74
CA ASN A 221 -9.53 5.01 -6.89
C ASN A 221 -8.33 4.81 -7.85
N ASN A 222 -8.30 5.54 -8.97
CA ASN A 222 -7.16 5.52 -9.89
C ASN A 222 -5.88 6.02 -9.19
N ALA A 223 -5.95 7.12 -8.44
CA ALA A 223 -4.83 7.66 -7.68
C ALA A 223 -4.28 6.66 -6.67
N ALA A 224 -5.14 5.94 -5.93
CA ALA A 224 -4.72 4.90 -4.99
C ALA A 224 -3.88 3.80 -5.66
N ARG A 225 -4.34 3.30 -6.81
CA ARG A 225 -3.66 2.24 -7.56
C ARG A 225 -2.38 2.73 -8.22
N ASN A 226 -2.43 3.91 -8.83
CA ASN A 226 -1.28 4.56 -9.43
C ASN A 226 -0.19 4.82 -8.39
N LEU A 227 -0.55 5.32 -7.21
CA LEU A 227 0.41 5.65 -6.17
C LEU A 227 1.14 4.41 -5.65
N ALA A 228 0.42 3.30 -5.41
CA ALA A 228 1.04 2.04 -4.99
C ALA A 228 2.10 1.55 -6.01
N GLU A 229 1.77 1.61 -7.32
CA GLU A 229 2.71 1.27 -8.39
C GLU A 229 3.87 2.27 -8.49
N THR A 230 3.61 3.56 -8.29
CA THR A 230 4.62 4.64 -8.34
C THR A 230 5.65 4.48 -7.23
N ILE A 231 5.20 4.24 -5.99
CA ILE A 231 6.08 4.01 -4.84
C ILE A 231 6.87 2.71 -5.01
N ALA A 232 6.24 1.64 -5.51
CA ALA A 232 6.95 0.39 -5.79
C ALA A 232 8.03 0.56 -6.86
N ASN A 233 7.74 1.30 -7.94
CA ASN A 233 8.72 1.66 -8.96
C ASN A 233 9.87 2.48 -8.37
N ALA A 234 9.59 3.44 -7.51
CA ALA A 234 10.61 4.26 -6.85
C ALA A 234 11.48 3.43 -5.91
N ALA A 235 10.89 2.52 -5.13
CA ALA A 235 11.62 1.61 -4.25
C ALA A 235 12.57 0.69 -5.03
N ARG A 236 12.13 0.11 -6.16
CA ARG A 236 12.99 -0.73 -7.01
C ARG A 236 14.08 0.06 -7.74
N ALA A 237 13.83 1.32 -8.07
CA ALA A 237 14.80 2.23 -8.69
C ALA A 237 15.78 2.84 -7.68
N ASP A 238 15.61 2.59 -6.37
CA ASP A 238 16.40 3.21 -5.34
C ASP A 238 17.86 2.72 -5.34
N ILE A 239 18.76 3.61 -5.73
CA ILE A 239 20.21 3.39 -5.77
C ILE A 239 20.94 3.84 -4.51
N SER A 240 20.24 4.33 -3.48
CA SER A 240 20.85 4.79 -2.23
C SER A 240 21.45 3.66 -1.38
N GLY A 241 21.07 2.42 -1.67
CA GLY A 241 21.58 1.24 -0.98
C GLY A 241 22.62 0.46 -1.77
N ALA A 242 23.23 -0.51 -1.09
CA ALA A 242 24.30 -1.33 -1.67
C ALA A 242 23.84 -2.17 -2.88
N GLN A 243 22.55 -2.53 -2.91
CA GLN A 243 21.94 -3.33 -3.96
C GLN A 243 20.47 -2.89 -4.18
N PRO A 244 19.93 -3.10 -5.40
CA PRO A 244 18.53 -2.82 -5.71
C PRO A 244 17.56 -3.57 -4.80
N ILE A 245 16.42 -2.95 -4.50
CA ILE A 245 15.35 -3.58 -3.72
C ILE A 245 14.51 -4.46 -4.64
N ARG A 246 14.31 -5.72 -4.23
CA ARG A 246 13.36 -6.65 -4.88
C ARG A 246 12.03 -6.63 -4.15
N VAL A 247 10.94 -6.74 -4.90
CA VAL A 247 9.58 -6.76 -4.33
C VAL A 247 8.90 -8.05 -4.73
N TYR A 248 8.46 -8.82 -3.73
CA TYR A 248 7.57 -9.97 -3.94
C TYR A 248 6.19 -9.61 -3.44
N THR A 249 5.16 -9.99 -4.19
CA THR A 249 3.77 -9.77 -3.79
C THR A 249 3.07 -11.10 -3.61
N LEU A 250 2.22 -11.21 -2.58
CA LEU A 250 1.38 -12.37 -2.33
C LEU A 250 -0.07 -11.92 -2.20
N GLY A 251 -0.90 -12.36 -3.15
CA GLY A 251 -2.34 -12.16 -3.14
C GLY A 251 -3.07 -13.31 -2.45
N LEU A 252 -4.02 -13.01 -1.57
CA LEU A 252 -4.95 -13.99 -0.99
C LEU A 252 -6.37 -13.79 -1.54
N GLY A 253 -7.02 -14.90 -1.91
CA GLY A 253 -8.46 -14.92 -2.17
C GLY A 253 -8.82 -14.58 -3.62
N GLY A 254 -9.98 -15.11 -4.05
CA GLY A 254 -10.45 -14.97 -5.43
C GLY A 254 -10.80 -13.53 -5.86
N LEU A 255 -11.00 -12.61 -4.92
CA LEU A 255 -11.35 -11.21 -5.20
C LEU A 255 -10.27 -10.48 -5.99
N LEU A 256 -9.00 -10.78 -5.73
CA LEU A 256 -7.88 -10.20 -6.48
C LEU A 256 -7.87 -10.59 -7.96
N ASN A 257 -8.61 -11.63 -8.35
CA ASN A 257 -8.75 -12.05 -9.75
C ASN A 257 -10.02 -11.50 -10.41
N GLN A 258 -10.83 -10.74 -9.69
CA GLN A 258 -12.02 -10.09 -10.23
C GLN A 258 -11.67 -8.70 -10.78
N ASN A 259 -12.38 -8.31 -11.83
CA ASN A 259 -12.28 -6.94 -12.32
C ASN A 259 -13.00 -6.01 -11.35
N ALA A 260 -12.22 -5.12 -10.74
CA ALA A 260 -12.71 -4.09 -9.83
C ALA A 260 -11.88 -2.82 -10.05
N GLY A 261 -12.42 -1.67 -9.69
CA GLY A 261 -11.91 -0.35 -10.06
C GLY A 261 -12.58 0.17 -11.33
N TRP A 262 -12.15 1.36 -11.77
CA TRP A 262 -12.62 1.94 -13.02
C TRP A 262 -11.99 1.28 -14.24
N ALA A 263 -10.70 0.99 -14.18
CA ALA A 263 -9.98 0.32 -15.25
C ALA A 263 -10.36 -1.17 -15.29
N ASN A 264 -10.40 -1.74 -16.50
CA ASN A 264 -10.63 -3.17 -16.69
C ASN A 264 -9.37 -3.97 -16.31
N GLU A 265 -9.17 -4.15 -15.01
CA GLU A 265 -8.01 -4.82 -14.44
C GLU A 265 -8.37 -5.53 -13.13
N THR A 266 -7.47 -6.41 -12.69
CA THR A 266 -7.60 -7.15 -11.44
C THR A 266 -6.59 -6.68 -10.39
N GLY A 267 -6.89 -6.91 -9.11
CA GLY A 267 -5.91 -6.68 -8.03
C GLY A 267 -4.61 -7.46 -8.24
N ALA A 268 -4.69 -8.69 -8.75
CA ALA A 268 -3.54 -9.51 -9.13
C ALA A 268 -2.66 -8.82 -10.18
N SER A 269 -3.26 -8.19 -11.21
CA SER A 269 -2.49 -7.46 -12.22
C SER A 269 -1.74 -6.26 -11.63
N ILE A 270 -2.31 -5.59 -10.63
CA ILE A 270 -1.65 -4.51 -9.88
C ILE A 270 -0.49 -5.08 -9.07
N LEU A 271 -0.70 -6.19 -8.36
CA LEU A 271 0.35 -6.85 -7.57
C LEU A 271 1.52 -7.36 -8.44
N MET A 272 1.26 -7.79 -9.68
CA MET A 272 2.30 -8.12 -10.65
C MET A 272 3.14 -6.88 -11.02
N ARG A 273 2.50 -5.71 -11.23
CA ARG A 273 3.22 -4.44 -11.49
C ARG A 273 4.01 -3.95 -10.27
N ILE A 274 3.47 -4.11 -9.07
CA ILE A 274 4.16 -3.84 -7.80
C ILE A 274 5.33 -4.80 -7.54
N ALA A 275 5.31 -6.02 -8.09
CA ALA A 275 6.44 -6.94 -8.01
C ALA A 275 7.51 -6.72 -9.11
N ASN A 276 7.17 -6.03 -10.21
CA ASN A 276 7.95 -6.09 -11.45
C ASN A 276 8.07 -7.55 -11.95
N ASP A 277 6.95 -8.25 -11.93
CA ASP A 277 6.88 -9.63 -12.42
C ASP A 277 7.06 -9.66 -13.96
N PRO A 278 7.88 -10.55 -14.54
CA PRO A 278 8.04 -10.69 -15.99
C PRO A 278 6.73 -10.98 -16.74
N ALA A 279 5.74 -11.57 -16.08
CA ALA A 279 4.41 -11.78 -16.66
C ALA A 279 3.55 -10.50 -16.67
N SER A 280 3.99 -9.43 -16.02
CA SER A 280 3.30 -8.14 -16.03
C SER A 280 3.42 -7.46 -17.38
N SER A 281 2.32 -6.86 -17.86
CA SER A 281 2.31 -6.07 -19.10
C SER A 281 3.20 -4.82 -19.06
N SER A 282 3.56 -4.35 -17.86
CA SER A 282 4.47 -3.22 -17.67
C SER A 282 5.79 -3.64 -17.01
N PHE A 283 6.23 -4.87 -17.24
CA PHE A 283 7.54 -5.34 -16.77
C PHE A 283 8.65 -4.41 -17.27
N ASN A 284 9.54 -4.02 -16.36
CA ASN A 284 10.70 -3.21 -16.65
C ASN A 284 11.99 -4.03 -16.43
N PRO A 285 12.68 -4.46 -17.50
CA PRO A 285 13.90 -5.25 -17.38
C PRO A 285 15.08 -4.47 -16.78
N ASN A 286 14.99 -3.14 -16.67
CA ASN A 286 16.03 -2.31 -16.05
C ASN A 286 15.88 -2.20 -14.53
N GLN A 287 14.84 -2.79 -13.95
CA GLN A 287 14.63 -2.85 -12.51
C GLN A 287 14.78 -4.29 -12.01
N ALA A 288 15.03 -4.45 -10.71
CA ALA A 288 15.13 -5.76 -10.11
C ALA A 288 13.86 -6.57 -10.35
N GLU A 289 14.02 -7.77 -10.89
CA GLU A 289 12.92 -8.72 -11.09
C GLU A 289 12.43 -9.22 -9.74
N GLY A 290 11.11 -9.10 -9.55
CA GLY A 290 10.37 -9.73 -8.47
C GLY A 290 9.33 -10.70 -9.02
N LYS A 291 8.39 -11.12 -8.16
CA LYS A 291 7.36 -12.09 -8.56
C LYS A 291 6.08 -11.94 -7.74
N TYR A 292 4.95 -12.10 -8.41
CA TYR A 292 3.64 -12.25 -7.80
C TYR A 292 3.34 -13.72 -7.53
N TYR A 293 2.82 -13.98 -6.34
CA TYR A 293 2.34 -15.27 -5.89
C TYR A 293 0.86 -15.17 -5.54
N PHE A 294 0.11 -16.23 -5.81
CA PHE A 294 -1.31 -16.31 -5.54
C PHE A 294 -1.62 -17.46 -4.60
N ALA A 295 -2.41 -17.18 -3.58
CA ALA A 295 -3.07 -18.16 -2.74
C ALA A 295 -4.59 -17.98 -2.89
N GLY A 296 -5.28 -18.94 -3.50
CA GLY A 296 -6.72 -18.89 -3.69
C GLY A 296 -7.51 -18.90 -2.38
N ASP A 297 -6.97 -19.56 -1.36
CA ASP A 297 -7.52 -19.58 0.00
C ASP A 297 -6.39 -19.71 1.05
N THR A 298 -6.78 -19.69 2.33
CA THR A 298 -5.82 -19.69 3.43
C THR A 298 -4.99 -20.97 3.56
N SER A 299 -5.45 -22.11 3.02
CA SER A 299 -4.71 -23.37 3.04
C SER A 299 -3.48 -23.34 2.11
N GLN A 300 -3.51 -22.48 1.09
CA GLN A 300 -2.43 -22.35 0.11
C GLN A 300 -1.34 -21.35 0.52
N LEU A 301 -1.56 -20.59 1.60
CA LEU A 301 -0.62 -19.55 2.04
C LEU A 301 0.75 -20.10 2.43
N ALA A 302 0.81 -21.26 3.10
CA ALA A 302 2.08 -21.86 3.51
C ALA A 302 2.96 -22.17 2.29
N THR A 303 2.38 -22.80 1.26
CA THR A 303 3.05 -23.09 -0.01
C THR A 303 3.51 -21.82 -0.72
N ALA A 304 2.68 -20.78 -0.73
CA ALA A 304 3.02 -19.52 -1.40
C ALA A 304 4.18 -18.78 -0.69
N PHE A 305 4.17 -18.73 0.65
CA PHE A 305 5.29 -18.18 1.42
C PHE A 305 6.57 -19.00 1.27
N GLU A 306 6.47 -20.32 1.20
CA GLU A 306 7.64 -21.18 0.92
C GLU A 306 8.23 -20.89 -0.46
N ALA A 307 7.39 -20.65 -1.47
CA ALA A 307 7.85 -20.30 -2.81
C ALA A 307 8.56 -18.93 -2.85
N ILE A 308 8.12 -17.97 -2.03
CA ILE A 308 8.83 -16.68 -1.83
C ILE A 308 10.17 -16.91 -1.14
N ARG A 309 10.18 -17.68 -0.05
CA ARG A 309 11.40 -18.03 0.69
C ARG A 309 12.45 -18.64 -0.23
N ASN A 310 12.05 -19.57 -1.11
CA ASN A 310 12.96 -20.21 -2.04
C ASN A 310 13.62 -19.21 -3.02
N GLN A 311 12.93 -18.14 -3.41
CA GLN A 311 13.56 -17.07 -4.20
C GLN A 311 14.57 -16.27 -3.38
N ILE A 312 14.23 -15.93 -2.13
CA ILE A 312 15.12 -15.18 -1.24
C ILE A 312 16.41 -15.99 -0.99
N VAL A 313 16.28 -17.27 -0.65
CA VAL A 313 17.43 -18.16 -0.40
C VAL A 313 18.31 -18.28 -1.65
N ARG A 314 17.72 -18.51 -2.83
CA ARG A 314 18.47 -18.59 -4.10
C ARG A 314 19.31 -17.34 -4.38
N LEU A 315 18.81 -16.16 -4.01
CA LEU A 315 19.49 -14.88 -4.25
C LEU A 315 20.48 -14.50 -3.14
N SER A 316 20.48 -15.24 -2.03
CA SER A 316 21.37 -15.01 -0.88
C SER A 316 22.66 -15.86 -0.90
N GLN A 317 22.74 -16.83 -1.83
CA GLN A 317 23.91 -17.66 -2.09
C GLN A 317 24.85 -16.99 -3.09
#